data_AF-L0S4Q5-F1
#
_entry.id   AF-L0S4Q5-F1
#
_cell.length_a   1.000
_cell.length_b   1.000
_cell.length_c   1.000
_cell.angle_alpha   90.00
_cell.angle_beta   90.00
_cell.angle_gamma   90.00
#
_symmetry.space_group_name_H-M   'P 1'
#
loop_
_entity.id
_entity.type
_entity.pdbx_description
1 polymer ?
#
loop_
_entity_poly.entity_id
_entity_poly.type
_entity_poly.pdbx_seq_one_letter_code
_entity_poly.pdbx_strand_id
1 'polypeptide(L)'
;MSISPVALCAYPIQNSSAPNGIVLDPFSGSFSTGIACEQLDRICYAIELDEKYVDVGVKRFVEYAGSDDEVFLIRDGKKIPYKACF
;
A
#
# COMPACT_ATOMS: atom_id res chain seq x y z
N MET A 1 -5.11 7.79 -14.24
CA MET A 1 -5.12 6.52 -13.47
C MET A 1 -6.58 6.10 -13.28
N SER A 2 -6.92 4.84 -13.57
CA SER A 2 -8.20 4.26 -13.14
C SER A 2 -7.99 3.62 -11.76
N ILE A 3 -8.87 3.90 -10.80
CA ILE A 3 -8.78 3.32 -9.45
C ILE A 3 -9.48 1.97 -9.47
N SER A 4 -8.73 0.90 -9.27
CA SER A 4 -9.31 -0.44 -9.07
C SER A 4 -10.04 -0.49 -7.73
N PRO A 5 -11.31 -0.95 -7.67
CA PRO A 5 -12.00 -1.14 -6.40
C PRO A 5 -11.24 -2.12 -5.48
N VAL A 6 -11.12 -1.79 -4.19
CA VAL A 6 -10.38 -2.64 -3.21
C VAL A 6 -10.98 -4.06 -3.15
N ALA A 7 -12.30 -4.18 -3.18
CA ALA A 7 -13.00 -5.46 -3.16
C ALA A 7 -12.62 -6.36 -4.35
N LEU A 8 -12.27 -5.78 -5.51
CA LEU A 8 -11.81 -6.53 -6.66
C LEU A 8 -10.44 -7.18 -6.41
N CYS A 9 -9.56 -6.49 -5.68
CA CYS A 9 -8.25 -7.04 -5.28
C CYS A 9 -8.38 -8.06 -4.14
N ALA A 10 -9.35 -7.90 -3.24
CA ALA A 10 -9.50 -8.75 -2.05
C ALA A 10 -9.80 -10.23 -2.38
N TYR A 11 -10.69 -10.49 -3.34
CA TYR A 11 -11.10 -11.85 -3.71
C TYR A 11 -9.92 -12.77 -4.11
N PRO A 12 -9.05 -12.40 -5.08
CA PRO A 12 -7.92 -13.25 -5.44
C PRO A 12 -6.88 -13.39 -4.33
N ILE A 13 -6.68 -12.38 -3.48
CA ILE A 13 -5.77 -12.44 -2.33
C ILE A 13 -6.25 -13.50 -1.32
N GLN A 14 -7.54 -13.47 -0.96
CA GLN A 14 -8.12 -14.45 -0.02
C GLN A 14 -8.01 -15.88 -0.55
N ASN A 15 -8.24 -16.08 -1.85
CA ASN A 15 -8.21 -17.41 -2.46
C ASN A 15 -6.80 -17.98 -2.63
N SER A 16 -5.76 -17.13 -2.65
CA SER A 16 -4.41 -17.52 -3.06
C SER A 16 -3.35 -17.35 -1.97
N SER A 17 -3.74 -16.90 -0.78
CA SER A 17 -2.82 -16.68 0.34
C SER A 17 -3.48 -16.98 1.68
N ALA A 18 -2.69 -17.39 2.67
CA ALA A 18 -3.12 -17.44 4.06
C ALA A 18 -2.95 -16.05 4.73
N PRO A 19 -3.62 -15.78 5.87
CA PRO A 19 -3.25 -14.67 6.75
C PRO A 19 -1.74 -14.68 7.06
N ASN A 20 -1.15 -13.49 7.19
CA ASN A 20 0.29 -13.22 7.24
C ASN A 20 1.08 -13.62 5.98
N GLY A 21 0.38 -14.03 4.91
CA GLY A 21 0.99 -14.28 3.61
C GLY A 21 1.52 -13.01 2.97
N ILE A 22 2.50 -13.17 2.09
CA ILE A 22 3.11 -12.08 1.33
C ILE A 22 2.43 -11.96 -0.04
N VAL A 23 2.04 -10.76 -0.41
CA VAL A 23 1.50 -10.40 -1.73
C VAL A 23 2.46 -9.38 -2.37
N LEU A 24 2.88 -9.66 -3.60
CA LEU A 24 3.70 -8.74 -4.40
C LEU A 24 2.82 -8.05 -5.45
N ASP A 25 2.86 -6.72 -5.47
CA ASP A 25 2.22 -5.89 -6.51
C ASP A 25 3.28 -5.03 -7.23
N PRO A 26 3.77 -5.46 -8.41
CA PRO A 26 4.81 -4.73 -9.13
C PRO A 26 4.30 -3.46 -9.83
N PHE A 27 2.98 -3.22 -9.87
CA PHE A 27 2.34 -2.10 -10.57
C PHE A 27 1.24 -1.49 -9.70
N SER A 28 1.64 -1.08 -8.51
CA SER A 28 0.69 -0.80 -7.43
C SER A 28 -0.20 0.41 -7.67
N GLY A 29 0.27 1.39 -8.45
CA GLY A 29 -0.52 2.53 -8.87
C GLY A 29 -1.18 3.25 -7.68
N SER A 30 -2.50 3.16 -7.57
CA SER A 30 -3.27 3.77 -6.46
C SER A 30 -3.23 2.98 -5.15
N PHE A 31 -2.44 1.91 -5.07
CA PHE A 31 -2.23 1.08 -3.87
C PHE A 31 -3.47 0.29 -3.39
N SER A 32 -4.40 -0.05 -4.30
CA SER A 32 -5.60 -0.83 -3.96
C SER A 32 -5.27 -2.22 -3.42
N THR A 33 -4.24 -2.88 -3.95
CA THR A 33 -3.78 -4.19 -3.47
C THR A 33 -3.24 -4.11 -2.05
N GLY A 34 -2.50 -3.06 -1.71
CA GLY A 34 -1.97 -2.84 -0.36
C GLY A 34 -3.07 -2.65 0.67
N ILE A 35 -4.08 -1.81 0.38
CA ILE A 35 -5.25 -1.63 1.25
C ILE A 35 -6.04 -2.94 1.39
N ALA A 36 -6.20 -3.71 0.31
CA ALA A 36 -6.85 -5.02 0.38
C ALA A 36 -6.05 -6.00 1.26
N CYS A 37 -4.72 -5.99 1.18
CA CYS A 37 -3.88 -6.82 2.04
C CYS A 37 -4.04 -6.45 3.51
N GLU A 38 -4.04 -5.15 3.83
CA GLU A 38 -4.24 -4.65 5.20
C GLU A 38 -5.59 -5.10 5.78
N GLN A 39 -6.68 -5.00 5.01
CA GLN A 39 -8.02 -5.47 5.41
C GLN A 39 -8.11 -6.98 5.64
N LEU A 40 -7.17 -7.74 5.08
CA LEU A 40 -7.17 -9.19 5.06
C LEU A 40 -6.06 -9.77 5.92
N ASP A 41 -5.32 -9.00 6.72
CA ASP A 41 -4.16 -9.50 7.46
C ASP A 41 -3.09 -10.12 6.55
N ARG A 42 -2.76 -9.48 5.42
CA ARG A 42 -1.66 -9.86 4.52
C ARG A 42 -0.57 -8.78 4.49
N ILE A 43 0.66 -9.19 4.21
CA ILE A 43 1.79 -8.28 4.00
C ILE A 43 1.88 -7.95 2.52
N CYS A 44 1.79 -6.67 2.15
CA CYS A 44 1.97 -6.24 0.77
C CYS A 44 3.36 -5.65 0.55
N TYR A 45 4.09 -6.18 -0.44
CA TYR A 45 5.22 -5.48 -1.05
C TYR A 45 4.79 -4.94 -2.39
N ALA A 46 4.97 -3.64 -2.59
CA ALA A 46 4.50 -2.94 -3.77
C ALA A 46 5.63 -2.19 -4.45
N ILE A 47 5.53 -2.06 -5.77
CA ILE A 47 6.42 -1.26 -6.59
C ILE A 47 5.55 -0.31 -7.41
N GLU A 48 6.01 0.93 -7.54
CA GLU A 48 5.46 1.93 -8.46
C GLU A 48 6.61 2.79 -8.97
N LEU A 49 6.58 3.10 -10.27
CA LEU A 49 7.65 3.83 -10.94
C LEU A 49 7.41 5.34 -10.93
N ASP A 50 6.16 5.77 -11.09
CA ASP A 50 5.81 7.19 -11.10
C ASP A 50 5.66 7.69 -9.65
N GLU A 51 6.56 8.58 -9.24
CA GLU A 51 6.55 9.21 -7.92
C GLU A 51 5.20 9.84 -7.56
N LYS A 52 4.46 10.37 -8.54
CA LYS A 52 3.13 10.96 -8.30
C LYS A 52 2.12 9.90 -7.91
N TYR A 53 2.27 8.67 -8.40
CA TYR A 53 1.40 7.56 -8.04
C TYR A 53 1.80 6.95 -6.70
N VAL A 54 3.09 6.95 -6.36
CA VAL A 54 3.55 6.64 -4.99
C VAL A 54 2.87 7.57 -3.99
N ASP A 55 2.91 8.89 -4.22
CA ASP A 55 2.29 9.88 -3.32
C ASP A 55 0.77 9.67 -3.19
N VAL A 56 0.07 9.44 -4.32
CA VAL A 56 -1.37 9.15 -4.32
C VAL A 56 -1.67 7.88 -3.52
N GLY A 57 -0.89 6.82 -3.72
CA GLY A 57 -1.04 5.55 -3.02
C GLY A 57 -0.85 5.67 -1.51
N VAL A 58 0.22 6.34 -1.07
CA VAL A 58 0.52 6.55 0.35
C VAL A 58 -0.55 7.43 1.00
N LYS A 59 -0.95 8.53 0.37
CA LYS A 59 -2.01 9.41 0.88
C LYS A 59 -3.32 8.65 1.07
N ARG A 60 -3.71 7.85 0.08
CA ARG A 60 -4.92 7.04 0.14
C ARG A 60 -4.85 5.97 1.25
N PHE A 61 -3.68 5.39 1.48
CA PHE A 61 -3.47 4.46 2.59
C PHE A 61 -3.61 5.16 3.95
N VAL A 62 -3.00 6.33 4.14
CA VAL A 62 -3.12 7.14 5.37
C VAL A 62 -4.58 7.52 5.63
N GLU A 63 -5.32 7.93 4.60
CA GLU A 63 -6.75 8.22 4.70
C GLU A 63 -7.57 6.99 5.14
N TYR A 64 -7.23 5.80 4.63
CA TYR A 64 -7.85 4.54 5.04
C TYR A 64 -7.48 4.15 6.50
N ALA A 65 -6.20 4.24 6.86
CA ALA A 65 -5.68 3.86 8.17
C ALA A 65 -6.11 4.83 9.29
N GLY A 66 -6.52 6.05 8.92
CA GLY A 66 -6.94 7.10 9.87
C GLY A 66 -5.80 7.74 10.66
N SER A 67 -4.55 7.34 10.41
CA SER A 67 -3.34 7.92 11.01
C SER A 67 -2.12 7.71 10.11
N ASP A 68 -1.09 8.51 10.32
CA ASP A 68 0.21 8.41 9.64
C ASP A 68 1.34 7.96 10.57
N ASP A 69 1.03 7.58 11.82
CA ASP A 69 2.02 7.32 12.87
C ASP A 69 3.01 6.20 12.51
N GLU A 70 2.52 5.16 11.82
CA GLU A 70 3.33 4.03 11.35
C GLU A 70 3.76 4.17 9.87
N VAL A 71 3.59 5.35 9.26
CA VAL A 71 3.97 5.60 7.87
C VAL A 71 5.29 6.38 7.82
N PHE A 72 6.26 5.85 7.09
CA PHE A 72 7.59 6.41 7.00
C PHE A 72 8.27 6.12 5.66
N LEU A 73 9.14 7.03 5.24
CA LEU A 73 10.06 6.87 4.13
C LEU A 73 11.38 6.27 4.64
N ILE A 74 11.86 5.23 3.98
CA ILE A 74 13.25 4.78 4.10
C ILE A 74 14.04 5.34 2.92
N ARG A 75 15.06 6.16 3.18
CA ARG A 75 15.99 6.68 2.17
C ARG A 75 17.40 6.70 2.73
N ASP A 76 18.35 6.11 2.01
CA ASP A 76 19.76 6.01 2.43
C ASP A 76 19.94 5.45 3.85
N GLY A 77 19.14 4.43 4.20
CA GLY A 77 19.14 3.81 5.53
C GLY A 77 18.50 4.64 6.65
N LYS A 78 17.97 5.82 6.37
CA LYS A 78 17.28 6.68 7.34
C LYS A 78 15.78 6.48 7.27
N LYS A 79 15.14 6.35 8.44
CA LYS A 79 13.68 6.33 8.62
C LYS A 79 13.19 7.77 8.85
N ILE A 80 12.35 8.26 7.95
CA ILE A 80 11.80 9.63 7.96
C ILE A 80 10.28 9.50 8.13
N PRO A 81 9.68 10.07 9.19
CA PRO A 81 8.22 10.05 9.38
C PRO A 81 7.49 10.71 8.20
N TYR A 82 6.29 10.22 7.85
CA TYR A 82 5.49 10.77 6.74
C TYR A 82 5.30 12.29 6.80
N LYS A 83 5.01 12.85 7.99
CA LYS A 83 4.89 14.30 8.24
C LYS A 83 6.15 15.12 7.95
N ALA A 84 7.33 14.49 7.92
CA ALA A 84 8.60 15.15 7.64
C ALA A 84 9.02 15.04 6.17
N CYS A 85 8.23 14.36 5.34
CA CYS A 85 8.46 14.22 3.90
C CYS A 85 7.93 15.40 3.07
N PHE A 86 7.17 16.31 3.68
CA PHE A 86 6.52 17.47 3.05
C PHE A 86 6.83 18.77 3.79
#